data_AF-A0A930XIJ7-F1
#
_entry.id   AF-A0A930XIJ7-F1
#
_cell.length_a   1.000
_cell.length_b   1.000
_cell.length_c   1.000
_cell.angle_alpha   90.00
_cell.angle_beta   90.00
_cell.angle_gamma   90.00
#
_symmetry.space_group_name_H-M   'P 1'
#
loop_
_entity.id
_entity.type
_entity.pdbx_description
1 polymer ?
#
loop_
_entity_poly.entity_id
_entity_poly.type
_entity_poly.pdbx_seq_one_letter_code
_entity_poly.pdbx_strand_id
1 'polypeptide(L)'
;MVLIPAFVLAAWKQKKSLVAYIAGLATSLGLISYSIYCFIYHNDALAFINAQKAWRETLGFDWRPWWKMLMQITIGTYNYRYGTIKEITHPLIFLIIVGCGYLLWHRRNRLTPAKVDYGFGVLFLGLWLLAGDPLINTIVVLIGSYLMWHFRSELTPVALFYGLSGIGLLVFSGGTISLNRLVYGIVPVIVAFGLLFARYTRWGYMSMGFFAILLFTFSIRFAQKLWAG
;
A
#
# COMPACT_ATOMS: atom_id res chain seq x y z
N MET A 1 -3.83 -10.62 13.83
CA MET A 1 -2.55 -11.25 14.23
C MET A 1 -1.35 -10.30 14.22
N VAL A 2 -1.39 -9.19 13.48
CA VAL A 2 -0.29 -8.19 13.37
C VAL A 2 -0.04 -7.35 14.63
N LEU A 3 -1.08 -7.14 15.46
CA LEU A 3 -1.02 -6.29 16.65
C LEU A 3 -0.11 -6.87 17.75
N ILE A 4 -0.05 -8.20 17.88
CA ILE A 4 0.70 -8.88 18.93
C ILE A 4 2.21 -8.64 18.78
N PRO A 5 2.87 -9.00 17.65
CA PRO A 5 4.30 -8.72 17.49
C PRO A 5 4.57 -7.22 17.53
N ALA A 6 3.68 -6.38 16.99
CA ALA A 6 3.84 -4.94 17.02
C ALA A 6 3.92 -4.37 18.45
N PHE A 7 3.00 -4.76 19.33
CA PHE A 7 2.97 -4.27 20.70
C PHE A 7 4.07 -4.89 21.58
N VAL A 8 4.40 -6.17 21.38
CA VAL A 8 5.50 -6.83 22.10
C VAL A 8 6.84 -6.19 21.74
N LEU A 9 7.13 -5.97 20.45
CA LEU A 9 8.36 -5.32 20.00
C LEU A 9 8.43 -3.85 20.45
N ALA A 10 7.30 -3.15 20.46
CA ALA A 10 7.24 -1.78 20.95
C ALA A 10 7.51 -1.68 22.45
N ALA A 11 6.90 -2.57 23.25
CA ALA A 11 7.12 -2.64 24.70
C ALA A 11 8.58 -2.96 25.03
N TRP A 12 9.20 -3.86 24.25
CA TRP A 12 10.62 -4.18 24.36
C TRP A 12 11.53 -3.00 24.04
N LYS A 13 11.33 -2.35 22.89
CA LYS A 13 12.13 -1.18 22.50
C LYS A 13 11.99 -0.02 23.48
N GLN A 14 10.82 0.16 24.09
CA GLN A 14 10.55 1.21 25.05
C GLN A 14 10.85 0.82 26.51
N LYS A 15 11.39 -0.39 26.77
CA LYS A 15 11.68 -0.92 28.11
C LYS A 15 10.49 -0.77 29.08
N LYS A 16 9.27 -1.04 28.60
CA LYS A 16 8.04 -0.88 29.38
C LYS A 16 7.91 -1.98 30.44
N SER A 17 7.08 -1.71 31.46
CA SER A 17 6.79 -2.66 32.54
C SER A 17 6.11 -3.93 32.03
N LEU A 18 6.15 -4.99 32.82
CA LEU A 18 5.59 -6.31 32.50
C LEU A 18 4.09 -6.23 32.12
N VAL A 19 3.35 -5.28 32.71
CA VAL A 19 1.95 -4.98 32.39
C VAL A 19 1.75 -4.65 30.90
N ALA A 20 2.69 -3.95 30.26
CA ALA A 20 2.57 -3.60 28.84
C ALA A 20 2.66 -4.83 27.93
N TYR A 21 3.44 -5.84 28.30
CA TYR A 21 3.52 -7.10 27.57
C TYR A 21 2.24 -7.93 27.74
N ILE A 22 1.71 -7.99 28.96
CA ILE A 22 0.43 -8.66 29.24
C ILE A 22 -0.69 -7.99 28.45
N ALA A 23 -0.76 -6.66 28.44
CA ALA A 23 -1.73 -5.93 27.65
C ALA A 23 -1.58 -6.19 26.14
N GLY A 24 -0.33 -6.23 25.63
CA GLY A 24 -0.05 -6.59 24.25
C GLY A 24 -0.52 -8.00 23.90
N LEU A 25 -0.29 -8.98 24.78
CA LEU A 25 -0.77 -10.35 24.64
C LEU A 25 -2.29 -10.46 24.78
N ALA A 26 -2.93 -9.65 25.62
CA ALA A 26 -4.38 -9.63 25.79
C ALA A 26 -5.12 -9.29 24.49
N THR A 27 -4.47 -8.61 23.53
CA THR A 27 -5.05 -8.41 22.18
C THR A 27 -5.27 -9.72 21.42
N SER A 28 -4.65 -10.84 21.85
CA SER A 28 -4.90 -12.17 21.31
C SER A 28 -6.20 -12.81 21.81
N LEU A 29 -6.84 -12.28 22.85
CA LEU A 29 -8.05 -12.88 23.44
C LEU A 29 -9.17 -13.02 22.41
N GLY A 30 -9.37 -12.04 21.53
CA GLY A 30 -10.36 -12.14 20.46
C GLY A 30 -10.12 -13.31 19.50
N LEU A 31 -8.84 -13.61 19.20
CA LEU A 31 -8.48 -14.77 18.39
C LEU A 31 -8.76 -16.07 19.15
N ILE A 32 -8.36 -16.13 20.43
CA ILE A 32 -8.58 -17.31 21.28
C ILE A 32 -10.09 -17.59 21.41
N SER A 33 -10.89 -16.56 21.69
CA SER A 33 -12.36 -16.66 21.76
C SER A 33 -12.95 -17.16 20.44
N TYR A 34 -12.46 -16.68 19.30
CA TYR A 34 -12.93 -17.14 18.00
C TYR A 34 -12.50 -18.59 17.68
N SER A 35 -11.28 -18.98 18.06
CA SER A 35 -10.82 -20.37 17.98
C SER A 35 -11.66 -21.30 18.85
N ILE A 36 -12.03 -20.88 20.07
CA ILE A 36 -12.92 -21.65 20.94
C ILE A 36 -14.31 -21.78 20.29
N TYR A 37 -14.85 -20.68 19.74
CA TYR A 37 -16.10 -20.73 18.98
C TYR A 37 -16.02 -21.73 17.81
N CYS A 38 -14.95 -21.70 17.02
CA CYS A 38 -14.75 -22.64 15.92
C CYS A 38 -14.64 -24.09 16.41
N PHE A 39 -13.96 -24.32 17.55
CA PHE A 39 -13.88 -25.65 18.13
C PHE A 39 -15.25 -26.18 18.58
N ILE A 40 -16.06 -25.35 19.25
CA ILE A 40 -17.39 -25.75 19.75
C ILE A 40 -18.35 -26.08 18.60
N TYR A 41 -18.39 -25.24 17.56
CA TYR A 41 -19.39 -25.36 16.49
C TYR A 41 -18.93 -26.15 15.26
N HIS A 42 -17.63 -26.22 15.00
CA HIS A 42 -17.06 -26.87 13.81
C HIS A 42 -16.10 -28.03 14.14
N ASN A 43 -15.88 -28.32 15.43
CA ASN A 43 -14.94 -29.36 15.90
C ASN A 43 -13.50 -29.18 15.38
N ASP A 44 -13.16 -27.96 14.96
CA ASP A 44 -11.85 -27.55 14.43
C ASP A 44 -11.55 -26.13 14.92
N ALA A 45 -10.60 -26.00 15.86
CA ALA A 45 -10.24 -24.72 16.47
C ALA A 45 -9.59 -23.73 15.46
N LEU A 46 -9.16 -24.24 14.30
CA LEU A 46 -8.54 -23.50 13.21
C LEU A 46 -9.41 -23.49 11.95
N ALA A 47 -10.72 -23.77 12.08
CA ALA A 47 -11.65 -23.77 10.95
C ALA A 47 -11.60 -22.48 10.12
N PHE A 48 -11.33 -21.34 10.75
CA PHE A 48 -11.16 -20.06 10.06
C PHE A 48 -9.95 -20.01 9.12
N ILE A 49 -8.85 -20.72 9.43
CA ILE A 49 -7.70 -20.85 8.53
C ILE A 49 -8.09 -21.69 7.31
N ASN A 50 -8.83 -22.78 7.53
CA ASN A 50 -9.33 -23.63 6.45
C ASN A 50 -10.33 -22.89 5.55
N ALA A 51 -11.20 -22.07 6.13
CA ALA A 51 -12.05 -21.15 5.38
C ALA A 51 -11.21 -20.14 4.57
N GLN A 52 -10.15 -19.56 5.15
CA GLN A 52 -9.25 -18.65 4.40
C GLN A 52 -8.53 -19.34 3.24
N LYS A 53 -8.16 -20.62 3.36
CA LYS A 53 -7.59 -21.41 2.25
C LYS A 53 -8.58 -21.59 1.09
N ALA A 54 -9.89 -21.66 1.36
CA ALA A 54 -10.89 -21.71 0.30
C ALA A 54 -10.96 -20.42 -0.54
N TRP A 55 -10.57 -19.28 0.04
CA TRP A 55 -10.55 -17.97 -0.62
C TRP A 55 -9.16 -17.52 -1.08
N ARG A 56 -8.09 -18.27 -0.76
CA ARG A 56 -6.70 -17.93 -1.09
C ARG A 56 -5.99 -19.13 -1.68
N GLU A 57 -5.41 -18.96 -2.86
CA GLU A 57 -4.64 -20.02 -3.52
C GLU A 57 -3.36 -20.40 -2.73
N THR A 58 -2.79 -19.46 -1.96
CA THR A 58 -1.56 -19.68 -1.20
C THR A 58 -1.58 -19.02 0.19
N LEU A 59 -1.03 -19.71 1.19
CA LEU A 59 -0.69 -19.14 2.50
C LEU A 59 0.78 -18.71 2.50
N GLY A 60 1.06 -17.41 2.37
CA GLY A 60 2.42 -16.86 2.42
C GLY A 60 2.70 -15.77 1.39
N PHE A 61 3.98 -15.52 1.13
CA PHE A 61 4.41 -14.57 0.12
C PHE A 61 4.10 -15.13 -1.27
N ASP A 62 3.22 -14.44 -2.00
CA ASP A 62 2.96 -14.74 -3.40
C ASP A 62 3.50 -13.58 -4.26
N TRP A 63 4.50 -13.87 -5.09
CA TRP A 63 5.09 -12.90 -6.01
C TRP A 63 4.20 -12.62 -7.22
N ARG A 64 3.29 -13.54 -7.60
CA ARG A 64 2.50 -13.41 -8.84
C ARG A 64 1.60 -12.16 -8.86
N PRO A 65 0.90 -11.79 -7.78
CA PRO A 65 0.09 -10.59 -7.74
C PRO A 65 0.93 -9.30 -7.83
N TRP A 66 2.13 -9.28 -7.25
CA TRP A 66 3.06 -8.15 -7.37
C TRP A 66 3.57 -8.01 -8.81
N TRP A 67 3.95 -9.12 -9.42
CA TRP A 67 4.33 -9.16 -10.84
C TRP A 67 3.20 -8.68 -11.75
N LYS A 68 1.97 -9.13 -11.48
CA LYS A 68 0.77 -8.67 -12.18
C LYS A 68 0.62 -7.15 -12.09
N MET A 69 0.81 -6.53 -10.93
CA MET A 69 0.71 -5.07 -10.79
C MET A 69 1.79 -4.35 -11.60
N LEU A 70 3.03 -4.84 -11.58
CA LEU A 70 4.11 -4.29 -12.40
C LEU A 70 3.82 -4.40 -13.90
N MET A 71 3.28 -5.55 -14.35
CA MET A 71 2.87 -5.73 -15.73
C MET A 71 1.69 -4.81 -16.09
N GLN A 72 0.70 -4.66 -15.21
CA GLN A 72 -0.41 -3.75 -15.44
C GLN A 72 0.04 -2.28 -15.57
N ILE A 73 1.07 -1.87 -14.83
CA ILE A 73 1.66 -0.53 -14.94
C ILE A 73 2.37 -0.36 -16.30
N THR A 74 3.17 -1.35 -16.71
CA THR A 74 4.06 -1.25 -17.88
C THR A 74 3.37 -1.55 -19.21
N ILE A 75 2.67 -2.68 -19.31
CA ILE A 75 2.03 -3.16 -20.54
C ILE A 75 0.51 -2.96 -20.56
N GLY A 76 -0.11 -2.68 -19.42
CA GLY A 76 -1.54 -2.42 -19.33
C GLY A 76 -2.37 -3.66 -18.96
N THR A 77 -3.56 -3.40 -18.40
CA THR A 77 -4.45 -4.46 -17.90
C THR A 77 -5.02 -5.31 -19.04
N TYR A 78 -5.28 -4.69 -20.20
CA TYR A 78 -5.79 -5.37 -21.40
C TYR A 78 -4.77 -6.38 -21.93
N ASN A 79 -3.54 -5.95 -22.19
CA ASN A 79 -2.47 -6.82 -22.69
C ASN A 79 -2.14 -7.96 -21.71
N TYR A 80 -2.13 -7.68 -20.41
CA TYR A 80 -1.91 -8.73 -19.41
C TYR A 80 -2.98 -9.82 -19.46
N ARG A 81 -4.27 -9.46 -19.68
CA ARG A 81 -5.36 -10.45 -19.75
C ARG A 81 -5.26 -11.37 -20.97
N TYR A 82 -4.77 -10.87 -22.10
CA TYR A 82 -4.61 -11.66 -23.32
C TYR A 82 -3.27 -12.38 -23.44
N GLY A 83 -2.35 -12.19 -22.49
CA GLY A 83 -1.01 -12.80 -22.50
C GLY A 83 -0.13 -12.37 -23.67
N THR A 84 -0.58 -11.41 -24.48
CA THR A 84 0.05 -10.94 -25.72
C THR A 84 -0.13 -9.43 -25.82
N ILE A 85 0.82 -8.73 -26.46
CA ILE A 85 0.71 -7.29 -26.72
C ILE A 85 -0.24 -7.10 -27.90
N LYS A 86 -1.52 -6.87 -27.60
CA LYS A 86 -2.54 -6.52 -28.60
C LYS A 86 -2.65 -5.01 -28.76
N GLU A 87 -2.52 -4.29 -27.66
CA GLU A 87 -2.62 -2.85 -27.58
C GLU A 87 -1.23 -2.24 -27.37
N ILE A 88 -0.58 -1.82 -28.46
CA ILE A 88 0.78 -1.26 -28.44
C ILE A 88 0.81 0.14 -27.81
N THR A 89 -0.32 0.84 -27.78
CA THR A 89 -0.45 2.21 -27.28
C THR A 89 -0.05 2.35 -25.81
N HIS A 90 -0.48 1.42 -24.95
CA HIS A 90 -0.19 1.47 -23.51
C HIS A 90 1.32 1.44 -23.20
N PRO A 91 2.10 0.42 -23.62
CA PRO A 91 3.55 0.41 -23.36
C PRO A 91 4.28 1.56 -24.06
N LEU A 92 3.79 2.03 -25.21
CA LEU A 92 4.38 3.18 -25.91
C LEU A 92 4.20 4.47 -25.10
N ILE A 93 3.01 4.74 -24.57
CA ILE A 93 2.75 5.90 -23.70
C ILE A 93 3.59 5.79 -22.42
N PHE A 94 3.69 4.59 -21.82
CA PHE A 94 4.54 4.35 -20.67
C PHE A 94 6.01 4.71 -20.97
N LEU A 95 6.56 4.26 -22.10
CA LEU A 95 7.93 4.58 -22.52
C LEU A 95 8.13 6.08 -22.77
N ILE A 96 7.14 6.77 -23.34
CA ILE A 96 7.19 8.23 -23.51
C ILE A 96 7.26 8.92 -22.15
N ILE A 97 6.43 8.51 -21.18
CA ILE A 97 6.44 9.09 -19.82
C ILE A 97 7.80 8.89 -19.16
N VAL A 98 8.37 7.67 -19.24
CA VAL A 98 9.69 7.35 -18.70
C VAL A 98 10.78 8.18 -19.39
N GLY A 99 10.74 8.28 -20.72
CA GLY A 99 11.68 9.09 -21.50
C GLY A 99 11.63 10.57 -21.15
N CYS A 100 10.42 11.14 -21.02
CA CYS A 100 10.22 12.51 -20.57
C CYS A 100 10.74 12.72 -19.14
N GLY A 101 10.50 11.77 -18.23
CA GLY A 101 11.04 11.79 -16.88
C GLY A 101 12.57 11.78 -16.85
N TYR A 102 13.19 10.94 -17.67
CA TYR A 102 14.64 10.88 -17.83
C TYR A 102 15.22 12.19 -18.37
N LEU A 103 14.62 12.77 -19.41
CA LEU A 103 15.05 14.05 -19.98
C LEU A 103 14.92 15.19 -18.97
N LEU A 104 13.83 15.21 -18.20
CA LEU A 104 13.58 16.20 -17.17
C LEU A 104 14.58 16.08 -16.02
N TRP A 105 14.92 14.86 -15.62
CA TRP A 105 15.99 14.60 -14.64
C TRP A 105 17.37 15.00 -15.16
N HIS A 106 17.73 14.61 -16.38
CA HIS A 106 19.04 14.90 -16.98
C HIS A 106 19.24 16.41 -17.15
N ARG A 107 18.20 17.14 -17.54
CA ARG A 107 18.24 18.60 -17.74
C ARG A 107 17.88 19.40 -16.49
N ARG A 108 17.75 18.78 -15.31
CA ARG A 108 17.35 19.45 -14.06
C ARG A 108 18.23 20.66 -13.71
N ASN A 109 19.53 20.59 -14.02
CA ASN A 109 20.48 21.67 -13.72
C ASN A 109 20.27 22.91 -14.61
N ARG A 110 19.55 22.78 -15.73
CA ARG A 110 19.21 23.90 -16.64
C ARG A 110 17.80 24.46 -16.41
N LEU A 111 17.01 23.83 -15.54
CA LEU A 111 15.61 24.19 -15.29
C LEU A 111 15.46 24.76 -13.87
N THR A 112 14.51 25.68 -13.70
CA THR A 112 14.13 26.15 -12.37
C THR A 112 13.56 24.99 -11.55
N PRO A 113 13.88 24.85 -10.24
CA PRO A 113 13.38 23.77 -9.40
C PRO A 113 11.86 23.60 -9.45
N ALA A 114 11.12 24.71 -9.51
CA ALA A 114 9.66 24.68 -9.62
C ALA A 114 9.19 23.96 -10.90
N LYS A 115 9.78 24.26 -12.07
CA LYS A 115 9.41 23.63 -13.34
C LYS A 115 9.71 22.12 -13.33
N VAL A 116 10.78 21.73 -12.66
CA VAL A 116 11.15 20.32 -12.46
C VAL A 116 10.10 19.63 -11.57
N ASP A 117 9.74 20.22 -10.44
CA ASP A 117 8.71 19.69 -9.53
C ASP A 117 7.36 19.52 -10.24
N TYR A 118 6.85 20.58 -10.89
CA TYR A 118 5.58 20.52 -11.63
C TYR A 118 5.63 19.55 -12.81
N GLY A 119 6.77 19.46 -13.50
CA GLY A 119 6.96 18.49 -14.58
C GLY A 119 6.86 17.06 -14.09
N PHE A 120 7.49 16.71 -12.96
CA PHE A 120 7.31 15.39 -12.36
C PHE A 120 5.88 15.16 -11.87
N GLY A 121 5.22 16.20 -11.32
CA GLY A 121 3.81 16.11 -10.94
C GLY A 121 2.89 15.77 -12.12
N VAL A 122 3.08 16.42 -13.26
CA VAL A 122 2.31 16.13 -14.50
C VAL A 122 2.61 14.72 -15.02
N LEU A 123 3.88 14.31 -15.04
CA LEU A 123 4.26 12.95 -15.44
C LEU A 123 3.66 11.89 -14.51
N PHE A 124 3.62 12.16 -13.21
CA PHE A 124 2.96 11.29 -12.22
C PHE A 124 1.45 11.18 -12.49
N LEU A 125 0.76 12.29 -12.75
CA LEU A 125 -0.66 12.28 -13.11
C LEU A 125 -0.91 11.49 -14.40
N GLY A 126 -0.08 11.67 -15.42
CA GLY A 126 -0.15 10.90 -16.66
C GLY A 126 0.07 9.41 -16.44
N LEU A 127 1.03 9.05 -15.58
CA LEU A 127 1.29 7.66 -15.22
C LEU A 127 0.14 7.05 -14.43
N TRP A 128 -0.49 7.82 -13.53
CA TRP A 128 -1.66 7.36 -12.80
C TRP A 128 -2.88 7.17 -13.72
N LEU A 129 -3.13 8.09 -14.67
CA LEU A 129 -4.20 7.94 -15.65
C LEU A 129 -4.01 6.69 -16.51
N LEU A 130 -2.76 6.34 -16.82
CA LEU A 130 -2.42 5.16 -17.59
C LEU A 130 -2.57 3.87 -16.77
N ALA A 131 -1.94 3.81 -15.59
CA ALA A 131 -1.80 2.59 -14.81
C ALA A 131 -2.90 2.36 -13.76
N GLY A 132 -3.59 3.41 -13.32
CA GLY A 132 -4.65 3.38 -12.32
C GLY A 132 -4.20 3.00 -10.91
N ASP A 133 -5.10 2.35 -10.16
CA ASP A 133 -4.88 1.92 -8.77
C ASP A 133 -3.65 1.00 -8.55
N PRO A 134 -3.26 0.10 -9.48
CA PRO A 134 -2.02 -0.65 -9.37
C PRO A 134 -0.80 0.23 -9.08
N LEU A 135 -0.70 1.41 -9.69
CA LEU A 135 0.40 2.34 -9.45
C LEU A 135 0.41 2.84 -8.00
N ILE A 136 -0.73 3.33 -7.51
CA ILE A 136 -0.86 3.87 -6.15
C ILE A 136 -0.51 2.79 -5.13
N ASN A 137 -1.05 1.59 -5.30
CA ASN A 137 -0.81 0.49 -4.37
C ASN A 137 0.67 0.10 -4.32
N THR A 138 1.32 -0.05 -5.47
CA THR A 138 2.75 -0.36 -5.53
C THR A 138 3.58 0.74 -4.88
N ILE A 139 3.25 2.01 -5.15
CA ILE A 139 3.91 3.17 -4.54
C ILE A 139 3.74 3.17 -3.03
N VAL A 140 2.52 3.04 -2.52
CA VAL A 140 2.29 3.13 -1.07
C VAL A 140 2.96 1.98 -0.33
N VAL A 141 3.01 0.77 -0.91
CA VAL A 141 3.70 -0.36 -0.27
C VAL A 141 5.22 -0.16 -0.30
N LEU A 142 5.81 0.13 -1.47
CA LEU A 142 7.27 0.23 -1.61
C LEU A 142 7.80 1.51 -0.95
N ILE A 143 7.26 2.66 -1.33
CA ILE A 143 7.67 3.96 -0.78
C ILE A 143 7.25 4.04 0.68
N GLY A 144 6.07 3.55 1.06
CA GLY A 144 5.66 3.52 2.47
C GLY A 144 6.61 2.68 3.33
N SER A 145 7.05 1.50 2.86
CA SER A 145 8.07 0.71 3.58
C SER A 145 9.36 1.49 3.77
N TYR A 146 9.81 2.15 2.70
CA TYR A 146 11.02 2.98 2.75
C TYR A 146 10.87 4.16 3.71
N LEU A 147 9.74 4.89 3.66
CA LEU A 147 9.49 6.04 4.52
C LEU A 147 9.34 5.64 5.98
N MET A 148 8.71 4.51 6.27
CA MET A 148 8.65 3.94 7.61
C MET A 148 10.04 3.71 8.19
N TRP A 149 10.98 3.23 7.36
CA TRP A 149 12.37 3.04 7.77
C TRP A 149 13.14 4.36 7.87
N HIS A 150 12.94 5.28 6.92
CA HIS A 150 13.60 6.58 6.87
C HIS A 150 13.22 7.45 8.08
N PHE A 151 11.93 7.54 8.41
CA PHE A 151 11.40 8.30 9.55
C PHE A 151 11.34 7.50 10.86
N ARG A 152 12.08 6.40 10.98
CA ARG A 152 12.09 5.54 12.18
C ARG A 152 12.49 6.26 13.48
N SER A 153 13.19 7.39 13.38
CA SER A 153 13.60 8.22 14.51
C SER A 153 12.51 9.22 14.94
N GLU A 154 11.60 9.58 14.03
CA GLU A 154 10.50 10.53 14.29
C GLU A 154 9.21 9.81 14.65
N LEU A 155 9.06 8.56 14.21
CA LEU A 155 7.90 7.73 14.51
C LEU A 155 8.04 7.07 15.88
N THR A 156 6.93 6.99 16.61
CA THR A 156 6.91 6.23 17.87
C THR A 156 7.21 4.75 17.59
N PRO A 157 7.89 4.03 18.50
CA PRO A 157 8.14 2.61 18.35
C PRO A 157 6.88 1.78 18.03
N VAL A 158 5.74 2.13 18.63
CA VAL A 158 4.45 1.48 18.36
C VAL A 158 4.03 1.68 16.91
N ALA A 159 4.05 2.92 16.41
CA ALA A 159 3.70 3.24 15.03
C ALA A 159 4.63 2.54 14.03
N LEU A 160 5.93 2.48 14.33
CA LEU A 160 6.92 1.79 13.49
C LEU A 160 6.62 0.30 13.38
N PHE A 161 6.51 -0.41 14.50
CA PHE A 161 6.30 -1.86 14.47
C PHE A 161 4.90 -2.23 13.97
N TYR A 162 3.88 -1.42 14.27
CA TYR A 162 2.54 -1.62 13.72
C TYR A 162 2.53 -1.41 12.20
N GLY A 163 3.14 -0.33 11.70
CA GLY A 163 3.25 -0.06 10.27
C GLY A 163 3.99 -1.16 9.50
N LEU A 164 5.17 -1.56 9.99
CA LEU A 164 5.96 -2.62 9.37
C LEU A 164 5.24 -3.97 9.38
N SER A 165 4.59 -4.32 10.49
CA SER A 165 3.84 -5.57 10.59
C SER A 165 2.57 -5.54 9.71
N GLY A 166 1.96 -4.37 9.53
CA GLY A 166 0.84 -4.17 8.59
C GLY A 166 1.26 -4.35 7.14
N ILE A 167 2.39 -3.75 6.73
CA ILE A 167 2.95 -3.94 5.38
C ILE A 167 3.37 -5.41 5.18
N GLY A 168 4.00 -6.01 6.19
CA GLY A 168 4.34 -7.44 6.18
C GLY A 168 3.10 -8.28 5.90
N LEU A 169 1.99 -8.03 6.59
CA LEU A 169 0.74 -8.74 6.32
C LEU A 169 0.28 -8.55 4.88
N LEU A 170 0.36 -7.36 4.28
CA LEU A 170 -0.01 -7.16 2.88
C LEU A 170 0.84 -8.01 1.93
N VAL A 171 2.15 -8.09 2.18
CA VAL A 171 3.10 -8.86 1.38
C VAL A 171 2.87 -10.37 1.54
N PHE A 172 2.56 -10.84 2.74
CA PHE A 172 2.35 -12.27 3.07
C PHE A 172 0.87 -12.73 2.99
N SER A 173 -0.07 -11.83 2.68
CA SER A 173 -1.51 -12.14 2.62
C SER A 173 -1.92 -12.86 1.32
N GLY A 174 -1.02 -12.98 0.33
CA GLY A 174 -1.28 -13.75 -0.90
C GLY A 174 -2.33 -13.18 -1.84
N GLY A 175 -2.81 -11.94 -1.64
CA GLY A 175 -3.85 -11.35 -2.49
C GLY A 175 -3.82 -9.83 -2.55
N THR A 176 -3.78 -9.29 -3.77
CA THR A 176 -3.82 -7.84 -4.06
C THR A 176 -5.25 -7.29 -4.19
N ILE A 177 -6.26 -8.17 -4.15
CA ILE A 177 -7.67 -7.89 -4.45
C ILE A 177 -8.28 -6.84 -3.50
N SER A 178 -7.69 -6.63 -2.32
CA SER A 178 -8.13 -5.62 -1.34
C SER A 178 -7.01 -4.67 -0.93
N LEU A 179 -5.94 -4.55 -1.72
CA LEU A 179 -4.81 -3.67 -1.38
C LEU A 179 -5.26 -2.21 -1.21
N ASN A 180 -6.09 -1.69 -2.13
CA ASN A 180 -6.66 -0.35 -2.03
C ASN A 180 -7.21 -0.09 -0.62
N ARG A 181 -8.04 -1.00 -0.10
CA ARG A 181 -8.69 -0.84 1.21
C ARG A 181 -7.74 -1.04 2.38
N LEU A 182 -6.87 -2.04 2.31
CA LEU A 182 -6.03 -2.43 3.45
C LEU A 182 -4.83 -1.49 3.63
N VAL A 183 -4.30 -0.95 2.55
CA VAL A 183 -3.16 -0.02 2.54
C VAL A 183 -3.51 1.28 3.27
N TYR A 184 -4.70 1.85 3.01
CA TYR A 184 -5.16 3.03 3.74
C TYR A 184 -5.48 2.75 5.22
N GLY A 185 -5.68 1.48 5.59
CA GLY A 185 -5.85 1.07 6.99
C GLY A 185 -4.56 1.11 7.81
N ILE A 186 -3.38 1.20 7.17
CA ILE A 186 -2.08 1.25 7.87
C ILE A 186 -1.76 2.71 8.19
N VAL A 187 -2.40 3.25 9.23
CA VAL A 187 -2.28 4.66 9.66
C VAL A 187 -0.83 5.16 9.75
N PRO A 188 0.15 4.41 10.31
CA PRO A 188 1.54 4.88 10.35
C PRO A 188 2.17 5.18 8.99
N VAL A 189 1.78 4.44 7.94
CA VAL A 189 2.26 4.67 6.58
C VAL A 189 1.74 6.02 6.08
N ILE A 190 0.46 6.32 6.30
CA ILE A 190 -0.12 7.63 5.95
C ILE A 190 0.58 8.75 6.72
N VAL A 191 0.86 8.57 8.01
CA VAL A 191 1.61 9.55 8.81
C VAL A 191 3.02 9.77 8.25
N ALA A 192 3.72 8.71 7.83
CA ALA A 192 5.03 8.82 7.22
C ALA A 192 5.02 9.58 5.89
N PHE A 193 3.98 9.38 5.06
CA PHE A 193 3.76 10.21 3.86
C PHE A 193 3.45 11.68 4.23
N GLY A 194 2.67 11.92 5.28
CA GLY A 194 2.40 13.26 5.80
C GLY A 194 3.67 14.00 6.22
N LEU A 195 4.59 13.32 6.91
CA LEU A 195 5.90 13.88 7.29
C LEU A 195 6.74 14.24 6.05
N LEU A 196 6.73 13.39 5.02
CA LEU A 196 7.41 13.69 3.75
C LEU A 196 6.84 14.94 3.10
N PHE A 197 5.52 15.03 2.96
CA PHE A 197 4.86 16.14 2.29
C PHE A 197 4.93 17.45 3.08
N ALA A 198 5.00 17.39 4.41
CA ALA A 198 5.26 18.56 5.24
C ALA A 198 6.64 19.18 4.99
N ARG A 199 7.66 18.34 4.68
CA ARG A 199 9.01 18.82 4.34
C ARG A 199 9.12 19.37 2.92
N TYR A 200 8.29 18.88 2.00
CA TYR A 200 8.28 19.29 0.60
C TYR A 200 6.94 19.93 0.23
N THR A 201 6.74 21.20 0.61
CA THR A 201 5.44 21.91 0.53
C THR A 201 4.80 21.83 -0.86
N ARG A 202 5.58 21.98 -1.94
CA ARG A 202 5.07 21.90 -3.32
C ARG A 202 4.48 20.53 -3.64
N TRP A 203 5.20 19.47 -3.29
CA TRP A 203 4.75 18.09 -3.44
C TRP A 203 3.53 17.81 -2.56
N GLY A 204 3.49 18.37 -1.35
CA GLY A 204 2.31 18.29 -0.50
C GLY A 204 1.06 18.87 -1.14
N TYR A 205 1.12 20.07 -1.72
CA TYR A 205 -0.02 20.67 -2.43
C TYR A 205 -0.45 19.83 -3.65
N MET A 206 0.50 19.30 -4.41
CA MET A 206 0.19 18.41 -5.54
C MET A 206 -0.52 17.14 -5.08
N SER A 207 -0.03 16.51 -4.01
CA SER A 207 -0.65 15.31 -3.45
C SER A 207 -2.05 15.60 -2.91
N MET A 208 -2.27 16.73 -2.24
CA MET A 208 -3.61 17.14 -1.80
C MET A 208 -4.57 17.29 -2.99
N GLY A 209 -4.15 17.98 -4.05
CA GLY A 209 -4.96 18.13 -5.28
C GLY A 209 -5.27 16.78 -5.94
N PHE A 210 -4.27 15.89 -6.02
CA PHE A 210 -4.44 14.54 -6.55
C PHE A 210 -5.45 13.72 -5.74
N PHE A 211 -5.34 13.70 -4.41
CA PHE A 211 -6.28 12.98 -3.55
C PHE A 211 -7.68 13.61 -3.57
N ALA A 212 -7.80 14.92 -3.77
CA ALA A 212 -9.10 15.56 -3.98
C ALA A 212 -9.78 15.08 -5.28
N ILE A 213 -9.01 14.94 -6.37
CA ILE A 213 -9.51 14.36 -7.63
C ILE A 213 -9.96 12.91 -7.43
N LEU A 214 -9.15 12.10 -6.73
CA LEU A 214 -9.50 10.72 -6.39
C LEU A 214 -10.79 10.64 -5.59
N LEU A 215 -10.92 11.45 -4.53
CA LEU A 215 -12.10 11.51 -3.69
C LEU A 215 -13.33 11.85 -4.51
N PHE A 216 -13.26 12.90 -5.33
CA PHE A 216 -14.37 13.31 -6.19
C PHE A 216 -14.76 12.21 -7.19
N THR A 217 -13.77 11.56 -7.81
CA THR A 217 -13.99 10.46 -8.74
C THR A 217 -14.68 9.27 -8.06
N PHE A 218 -14.23 8.89 -6.86
CA PHE A 218 -14.86 7.82 -6.10
C PHE A 218 -16.26 8.20 -5.62
N SER A 219 -16.49 9.44 -5.20
CA SER A 219 -17.82 9.93 -4.82
C SER A 219 -18.81 9.88 -5.98
N ILE A 220 -18.40 10.28 -7.19
CA ILE A 220 -19.24 10.17 -8.39
C ILE A 220 -19.55 8.71 -8.73
N ARG A 221 -18.53 7.84 -8.76
CA ARG A 221 -18.73 6.41 -9.03
C ARG A 221 -19.67 5.78 -8.02
N PHE A 222 -19.50 6.11 -6.75
CA PHE A 222 -20.38 5.66 -5.67
C PHE A 222 -21.82 6.15 -5.87
N ALA A 223 -22.02 7.42 -6.21
CA ALA A 223 -23.34 7.99 -6.50
C ALA A 223 -24.01 7.31 -7.72
N GLN A 224 -23.21 6.88 -8.70
CA GLN A 224 -23.66 6.11 -9.87
C GLN A 224 -23.92 4.63 -9.55
N LYS A 225 -23.84 4.21 -8.29
CA LYS A 225 -23.92 2.80 -7.85
C LYS A 225 -22.87 1.90 -8.51
N LEU A 226 -21.79 2.48 -9.02
CA LEU A 226 -20.63 1.75 -9.50
C LEU A 226 -19.78 1.34 -8.31
N TRP A 227 -19.24 0.13 -8.36
CA TRP A 227 -18.38 -0.39 -7.31
C TRP A 227 -17.12 0.48 -7.18
N ALA A 228 -16.94 1.12 -6.03
CA ALA A 228 -15.69 1.78 -5.66
C ALA A 228 -14.77 0.71 -5.05
N GLY A 229 -13.83 0.20 -5.85
CA GLY A 229 -12.88 -0.87 -5.48
C GLY A 229 -11.69 -0.37 -4.68
#